data_AF-A0AAV5W7J0-F1
#
_entry.id   AF-A0AAV5W7J0-F1
#
_cell.length_a   1.000
_cell.length_b   1.000
_cell.length_c   1.000
_cell.angle_alpha   90.00
_cell.angle_beta   90.00
_cell.angle_gamma   90.00
#
_symmetry.space_group_name_H-M   'P 1'
#
loop_
_entity.id
_entity.type
_entity.pdbx_description
1 polymer ?
#
loop_
_entity_poly.entity_id
_entity_poly.type
_entity_poly.pdbx_seq_one_letter_code
_entity_poly.pdbx_strand_id
1 'polypeptide(L)'
;LLSLFAICSGKVERIPKEEWSDMREVTSHYEIADFIGNELKKNYPNLVHEDQMIHFKKEMFEYLIADDEEQNELMAGLPTQWILVQSAMRKLKIILKKAFNQLSQDDKEYMKNESMFVIYKMILKPMAKLVRMNRESYKKRGLSKKELKL
;
A
#
# COMPACT_ATOMS: atom_id res chain seq x y z
N LEU A 1 14.58 -6.02 -13.99
CA LEU A 1 15.04 -5.32 -12.77
C LEU A 1 15.11 -3.81 -12.95
N LEU A 2 15.59 -3.28 -14.09
CA LEU A 2 15.68 -1.83 -14.35
C LEU A 2 14.32 -1.06 -14.38
N SER A 3 13.20 -1.71 -14.69
CA SER A 3 11.87 -1.08 -14.71
C SER A 3 11.24 -0.85 -13.33
N LEU A 4 11.65 -1.62 -12.32
CA LEU A 4 11.11 -1.53 -10.96
C LEU A 4 11.73 -0.39 -10.15
N PHE A 5 12.98 -0.02 -10.48
CA PHE A 5 13.70 1.05 -9.80
C PHE A 5 13.11 2.44 -10.08
N ALA A 6 12.65 2.69 -11.31
CA ALA A 6 12.06 3.98 -11.70
C ALA A 6 10.74 4.30 -10.98
N ILE A 7 10.02 3.28 -10.50
CA ILE A 7 8.73 3.42 -9.81
C ILE A 7 8.93 3.96 -8.38
N CYS A 8 10.09 3.67 -7.78
CA CYS A 8 10.37 4.05 -6.39
C CYS A 8 11.20 5.32 -6.26
N SER A 9 11.95 5.73 -7.29
CA SER A 9 12.91 6.84 -7.27
C SER A 9 12.30 8.25 -7.43
N GLY A 10 10.98 8.40 -7.28
CA GLY A 10 10.31 9.70 -7.33
C GLY A 10 10.24 10.37 -5.96
N LYS A 11 10.21 11.72 -5.96
CA LYS A 11 9.97 12.54 -4.77
C LYS A 11 8.78 12.02 -3.96
N VAL A 12 8.92 11.98 -2.64
CA VAL A 12 7.81 11.58 -1.78
C VAL A 12 6.74 12.69 -1.80
N GLU A 13 5.53 12.32 -2.20
CA GLU A 13 4.38 13.20 -2.16
C GLU A 13 3.82 13.27 -0.73
N ARG A 14 3.82 14.44 -0.12
CA ARG A 14 3.29 14.61 1.24
C ARG A 14 1.77 14.47 1.22
N ILE A 15 1.23 13.62 2.09
CA ILE A 15 -0.22 13.40 2.20
C ILE A 15 -0.78 14.39 3.23
N PRO A 16 -1.69 15.30 2.85
CA PRO A 16 -2.32 16.25 3.77
C PRO A 16 -3.08 15.55 4.89
N LYS A 17 -3.07 16.10 6.11
CA LYS A 17 -3.68 15.48 7.31
C LYS A 17 -5.17 15.20 7.13
N GLU A 18 -5.87 16.03 6.36
CA GLU A 18 -7.29 15.93 6.07
C GLU A 18 -7.63 14.68 5.23
N GLU A 19 -6.67 14.11 4.51
CA GLU A 19 -6.86 12.85 3.78
C GLU A 19 -6.80 11.62 4.69
N TRP A 20 -6.23 11.74 5.89
CA TRP A 20 -6.14 10.65 6.86
C TRP A 20 -7.43 10.47 7.65
N SER A 21 -8.10 11.58 8.01
CA SER A 21 -9.34 11.57 8.78
C SER A 21 -10.55 11.06 7.98
N ASP A 22 -10.53 11.23 6.66
CA ASP A 22 -11.69 10.91 5.81
C ASP A 22 -11.68 9.47 5.27
N MET A 23 -10.63 8.68 5.49
CA MET A 23 -10.50 7.34 4.90
C MET A 23 -11.72 6.45 5.19
N ARG A 24 -12.29 6.51 6.39
CA ARG A 24 -13.49 5.74 6.75
C ARG A 24 -14.81 6.39 6.32
N GLU A 25 -14.80 7.68 5.98
CA GLU A 25 -16.01 8.42 5.60
C GLU A 25 -16.36 8.25 4.12
N VAL A 26 -15.37 8.01 3.27
CA VAL A 26 -15.54 8.00 1.81
C VAL A 26 -15.02 6.75 1.11
N THR A 27 -14.51 5.77 1.87
CA THR A 27 -14.06 4.48 1.35
C THR A 27 -14.31 3.37 2.37
N SER A 28 -14.50 2.14 1.90
CA SER A 28 -14.53 0.93 2.74
C SER A 28 -13.16 0.23 2.79
N HIS A 29 -12.93 -0.56 3.84
CA HIS A 29 -11.72 -1.38 3.97
C HIS A 29 -11.52 -2.34 2.78
N TYR A 30 -12.61 -2.83 2.17
CA TYR A 30 -12.57 -3.69 0.98
C TYR A 30 -12.11 -2.94 -0.27
N GLU A 31 -12.68 -1.75 -0.53
CA GLU A 31 -12.24 -0.91 -1.66
C GLU A 31 -10.77 -0.51 -1.54
N ILE A 32 -10.31 -0.23 -0.32
CA ILE A 32 -8.91 0.07 -0.04
C ILE A 32 -8.01 -1.13 -0.39
N ALA A 33 -8.36 -2.33 0.08
CA ALA A 33 -7.57 -3.53 -0.18
C ALA A 33 -7.52 -3.87 -1.68
N ASP A 34 -8.64 -3.73 -2.38
CA ASP A 34 -8.69 -3.94 -3.82
C ASP A 34 -7.87 -2.91 -4.59
N PHE A 35 -7.97 -1.65 -4.21
CA PHE A 35 -7.21 -0.57 -4.83
C PHE A 35 -5.70 -0.78 -4.67
N ILE A 36 -5.24 -1.14 -3.46
CA ILE A 36 -3.83 -1.43 -3.22
C ILE A 36 -3.37 -2.60 -4.07
N GLY A 37 -4.09 -3.72 -4.07
CA GLY A 37 -3.69 -4.88 -4.88
C GLY A 37 -3.63 -4.56 -6.38
N ASN A 38 -4.52 -3.70 -6.88
CA ASN A 38 -4.50 -3.24 -8.26
C ASN A 38 -3.30 -2.33 -8.57
N GLU A 39 -2.98 -1.38 -7.68
CA GLU A 39 -1.78 -0.55 -7.82
C GLU A 39 -0.51 -1.40 -7.78
N LEU A 40 -0.48 -2.47 -6.97
CA LEU A 40 0.64 -3.40 -6.94
C LEU A 40 0.75 -4.23 -8.22
N LYS A 41 -0.36 -4.74 -8.75
CA LYS A 41 -0.36 -5.42 -10.06
C LYS A 41 0.15 -4.47 -11.15
N LYS A 42 -0.25 -3.19 -11.10
CA LYS A 42 0.18 -2.18 -12.08
C LYS A 42 1.67 -1.87 -11.99
N ASN A 43 2.18 -1.64 -10.77
CA ASN A 43 3.56 -1.22 -10.54
C ASN A 43 4.54 -2.41 -10.51
N TYR A 44 4.05 -3.61 -10.18
CA TYR A 44 4.81 -4.84 -9.99
C TYR A 44 4.07 -6.04 -10.60
N PRO A 45 3.86 -6.08 -11.93
CA PRO A 45 2.99 -7.07 -12.58
C PRO A 45 3.41 -8.53 -12.39
N ASN A 46 4.70 -8.78 -12.12
CA ASN A 46 5.25 -10.12 -11.90
C ASN A 46 5.47 -10.43 -10.41
N LEU A 47 4.93 -9.60 -9.50
CA LEU A 47 5.12 -9.79 -8.06
C LEU A 47 4.25 -10.93 -7.53
N VAL A 48 2.99 -10.98 -7.96
CA VAL A 48 1.98 -11.92 -7.49
C VAL A 48 1.22 -12.46 -8.70
N HIS A 49 1.07 -13.78 -8.79
CA HIS A 49 0.24 -14.40 -9.82
C HIS A 49 -1.25 -14.08 -9.59
N GLU A 50 -2.04 -14.00 -10.66
CA GLU A 50 -3.43 -13.54 -10.61
C GLU A 50 -4.33 -14.40 -9.72
N ASP A 51 -4.12 -15.71 -9.74
CA ASP A 51 -4.81 -16.70 -8.90
C ASP A 51 -4.50 -16.54 -7.39
N GLN A 52 -3.35 -15.97 -7.06
CA GLN A 52 -2.92 -15.71 -5.67
C GLN A 52 -3.25 -14.30 -5.18
N MET A 53 -3.80 -13.44 -6.03
CA MET A 53 -4.00 -12.02 -5.73
C MET A 53 -4.96 -11.80 -4.54
N ILE A 54 -6.02 -12.60 -4.43
CA ILE A 54 -6.97 -12.50 -3.31
C ILE A 54 -6.28 -12.82 -1.98
N HIS A 55 -5.49 -13.90 -1.93
CA HIS A 55 -4.74 -14.29 -0.73
C HIS A 55 -3.69 -13.25 -0.38
N PHE A 56 -2.95 -12.77 -1.37
CA PHE A 56 -1.98 -11.70 -1.18
C PHE A 56 -2.61 -10.43 -0.60
N LYS A 57 -3.75 -9.97 -1.13
CA LYS A 57 -4.47 -8.79 -0.62
C LYS A 57 -4.88 -8.94 0.85
N LYS A 58 -5.31 -10.15 1.26
CA LYS A 58 -5.74 -10.43 2.65
C LYS A 58 -4.57 -10.31 3.62
N GLU A 59 -3.47 -11.01 3.33
CA GLU A 59 -2.35 -11.15 4.24
C GLU A 59 -1.41 -9.93 4.25
N MET A 60 -1.37 -9.18 3.15
CA MET A 60 -0.40 -8.10 2.98
C MET A 60 -0.58 -6.98 3.99
N PHE A 61 -1.82 -6.65 4.39
CA PHE A 61 -2.04 -5.58 5.36
C PHE A 61 -1.40 -5.88 6.71
N GLU A 62 -1.68 -7.07 7.25
CA GLU A 62 -1.14 -7.53 8.52
C GLU A 62 0.38 -7.66 8.44
N TYR A 63 0.90 -8.25 7.36
CA TYR A 63 2.33 -8.38 7.16
C TYR A 63 3.08 -7.05 7.11
N LEU A 64 2.51 -6.01 6.49
CA LEU A 64 3.22 -4.73 6.31
C LEU A 64 3.23 -3.85 7.55
N ILE A 65 2.26 -4.00 8.45
CA ILE A 65 2.17 -3.23 9.69
C ILE A 65 2.84 -3.94 10.87
N ALA A 66 2.99 -5.26 10.78
CA ALA A 66 3.68 -6.08 11.75
C ALA A 66 5.17 -5.72 11.85
N ASP A 67 5.76 -5.91 13.03
CA ASP A 67 7.22 -5.81 13.21
C ASP A 67 7.96 -7.00 12.59
N ASP A 68 9.30 -7.00 12.66
CA ASP A 68 10.10 -8.05 12.01
C ASP A 68 9.89 -9.44 12.65
N GLU A 69 9.54 -9.53 13.94
CA GLU A 69 9.27 -10.78 14.65
C GLU A 69 7.89 -11.32 14.27
N GLU A 70 6.85 -10.49 14.40
CA GLU A 70 5.47 -10.79 14.00
C GLU A 70 5.38 -11.18 12.51
N GLN A 71 6.16 -10.53 11.65
CA GLN A 71 6.23 -10.90 10.23
C GLN A 71 6.78 -12.31 10.00
N ASN A 72 7.76 -12.74 10.79
CA ASN A 72 8.28 -14.10 10.68
C ASN A 72 7.25 -15.12 11.14
N GLU A 73 6.52 -14.82 12.21
CA GLU A 73 5.42 -15.65 12.72
C GLU A 73 4.28 -15.77 11.71
N LEU A 74 3.81 -14.64 11.15
CA LEU A 74 2.79 -14.60 10.11
C LEU A 74 3.20 -15.47 8.92
N MET A 75 4.44 -15.33 8.43
CA MET A 75 4.93 -16.13 7.31
C MET A 75 5.06 -17.63 7.64
N ALA A 76 5.43 -17.97 8.87
CA ALA A 76 5.49 -19.35 9.32
C ALA A 76 4.09 -20.00 9.44
N GLY A 77 3.07 -19.20 9.77
CA GLY A 77 1.68 -19.62 9.87
C GLY A 77 0.95 -19.78 8.52
N LEU A 78 1.50 -19.25 7.42
CA LEU A 78 0.83 -19.34 6.12
C LEU A 78 0.85 -20.77 5.55
N PRO A 79 -0.25 -21.23 4.92
CA PRO A 79 -0.29 -22.53 4.27
C PRO A 79 0.82 -22.71 3.23
N THR A 80 1.35 -23.93 3.10
CA THR A 80 2.45 -24.24 2.18
C THR A 80 2.11 -23.95 0.72
N GLN A 81 0.83 -24.07 0.32
CA GLN A 81 0.37 -23.69 -1.01
C GLN A 81 0.47 -22.18 -1.30
N TRP A 82 0.68 -21.34 -0.29
CA TRP A 82 0.85 -19.88 -0.44
C TRP A 82 2.32 -19.44 -0.45
N ILE A 83 3.26 -20.35 -0.71
CA ILE A 83 4.70 -20.03 -0.77
C ILE A 83 5.03 -18.89 -1.75
N LEU A 84 4.24 -18.77 -2.83
CA LEU A 84 4.39 -17.68 -3.80
C LEU A 84 3.97 -16.33 -3.22
N VAL A 85 2.94 -16.29 -2.37
CA VAL A 85 2.50 -15.09 -1.63
C VAL A 85 3.58 -14.65 -0.64
N GLN A 86 4.15 -15.59 0.11
CA GLN A 86 5.28 -15.31 1.03
C GLN A 86 6.50 -14.73 0.28
N SER A 87 6.85 -15.35 -0.85
CA SER A 87 7.96 -14.90 -1.70
C SER A 87 7.71 -13.49 -2.25
N ALA A 88 6.47 -13.20 -2.67
CA ALA A 88 6.08 -11.89 -3.16
C ALA A 88 6.22 -10.80 -2.10
N MET A 89 5.74 -11.04 -0.88
CA MET A 89 5.83 -10.08 0.22
C MET A 89 7.28 -9.76 0.60
N ARG A 90 8.13 -10.79 0.72
CA ARG A 90 9.57 -10.62 1.00
C ARG A 90 10.27 -9.83 -0.11
N LYS A 91 10.02 -10.16 -1.38
CA LYS A 91 10.60 -9.45 -2.53
C LYS A 91 10.22 -7.97 -2.53
N LEU A 92 8.96 -7.67 -2.27
CA LEU A 92 8.45 -6.31 -2.23
C LEU A 92 9.11 -5.47 -1.13
N LYS A 93 9.22 -6.02 0.08
CA LYS A 93 9.91 -5.36 1.20
C LYS A 93 11.36 -5.05 0.85
N ILE A 94 12.09 -6.00 0.24
CA ILE A 94 13.47 -5.80 -0.21
C ILE A 94 13.57 -4.67 -1.24
N ILE A 95 12.67 -4.64 -2.24
CA ILE A 95 12.66 -3.60 -3.28
C ILE A 95 12.46 -2.22 -2.65
N LEU A 96 11.48 -2.09 -1.75
CA LEU A 96 11.13 -0.82 -1.13
C LEU A 96 12.20 -0.35 -0.13
N LYS A 97 12.76 -1.24 0.68
CA LYS A 97 13.91 -0.92 1.56
C LYS A 97 15.11 -0.41 0.76
N LYS A 98 15.44 -1.06 -0.36
CA LYS A 98 16.52 -0.59 -1.26
C LYS A 98 16.23 0.80 -1.83
N ALA A 99 14.98 1.07 -2.19
CA ALA A 99 14.59 2.37 -2.71
C ALA A 99 14.61 3.49 -1.65
N PHE A 100 14.34 3.19 -0.37
CA PHE A 100 14.48 4.18 0.71
C PHE A 100 15.87 4.79 0.75
N ASN A 101 16.91 3.97 0.57
CA ASN A 101 18.30 4.44 0.60
C ASN A 101 18.64 5.47 -0.50
N GLN A 102 17.83 5.53 -1.56
CA GLN A 102 17.99 6.43 -2.69
C GLN A 102 17.18 7.73 -2.55
N LEU A 103 16.39 7.89 -1.49
CA LEU A 103 15.64 9.12 -1.23
C LEU A 103 16.58 10.28 -0.86
N SER A 104 16.12 11.51 -1.14
CA SER A 104 16.75 12.73 -0.62
C SER A 104 16.70 12.75 0.91
N GLN A 105 17.55 13.57 1.54
CA GLN A 105 17.54 13.70 2.99
C GLN A 105 16.19 14.23 3.51
N ASP A 106 15.62 15.24 2.86
CA ASP A 106 14.29 15.77 3.19
C ASP A 106 13.19 14.69 3.16
N ASP A 107 13.24 13.80 2.15
CA ASP A 107 12.27 12.72 2.01
C ASP A 107 12.50 11.62 3.06
N LYS A 108 13.76 11.32 3.40
CA LYS A 108 14.11 10.40 4.49
C LYS A 108 13.65 10.92 5.84
N GLU A 109 13.83 12.21 6.10
CA GLU A 109 13.38 12.86 7.34
C GLU A 109 11.86 12.80 7.47
N TYR A 110 11.13 13.09 6.38
CA TYR A 110 9.67 12.97 6.37
C TYR A 110 9.20 11.52 6.58
N MET A 111 9.87 10.53 5.98
CA MET A 111 9.56 9.10 6.16
C MET A 111 10.02 8.54 7.49
N LYS A 112 10.98 9.18 8.18
CA LYS A 112 11.65 8.73 9.42
C LYS A 112 12.54 7.49 9.25
N ASN A 113 12.03 6.40 8.67
CA ASN A 113 12.77 5.15 8.50
C ASN A 113 12.26 4.31 7.32
N GLU A 114 12.97 3.21 7.03
CA GLU A 114 12.65 2.27 5.96
C GLU A 114 11.24 1.65 6.10
N SER A 115 10.85 1.24 7.31
CA SER A 115 9.57 0.58 7.56
C SER A 115 8.40 1.52 7.25
N MET A 116 8.51 2.78 7.66
CA MET A 116 7.52 3.80 7.35
C MET A 116 7.44 4.11 5.85
N PHE A 117 8.56 4.07 5.13
CA PHE A 117 8.55 4.22 3.67
C PHE A 117 7.83 3.08 2.97
N VAL A 118 8.03 1.84 3.44
CA VAL A 118 7.30 0.67 2.96
C VAL A 118 5.79 0.88 3.16
N ILE A 119 5.36 1.20 4.39
CA ILE A 119 3.94 1.47 4.72
C ILE A 119 3.39 2.61 3.85
N TYR A 120 4.17 3.68 3.66
CA TYR A 120 3.76 4.81 2.82
C TYR A 120 3.48 4.40 1.38
N LYS A 121 4.40 3.70 0.73
CA LYS A 121 4.25 3.30 -0.69
C LYS A 121 3.14 2.27 -0.87
N MET A 122 2.96 1.40 0.10
CA MET A 122 2.07 0.24 0.01
C MET A 122 0.64 0.52 0.43
N ILE A 123 0.44 1.35 1.45
CA ILE A 123 -0.86 1.54 2.10
C ILE A 123 -1.29 3.00 1.93
N LEU A 124 -0.50 3.92 2.47
CA LEU A 124 -0.93 5.31 2.64
C LEU A 124 -1.13 6.04 1.32
N LYS A 125 -0.17 5.94 0.39
CA LYS A 125 -0.25 6.62 -0.91
C LYS A 125 -1.40 6.07 -1.77
N PRO A 126 -1.58 4.74 -1.93
CA PRO A 126 -2.75 4.21 -2.61
C PRO A 126 -4.08 4.64 -1.96
N MET A 127 -4.17 4.58 -0.63
CA MET A 127 -5.38 5.02 0.09
C MET A 127 -5.71 6.49 -0.15
N ALA A 128 -4.71 7.37 -0.06
CA ALA A 128 -4.90 8.80 -0.32
C ALA A 128 -5.43 9.05 -1.75
N LYS A 129 -4.89 8.33 -2.73
CA LYS A 129 -5.37 8.40 -4.13
C LYS A 129 -6.82 7.97 -4.26
N LEU A 130 -7.22 6.86 -3.63
CA LEU A 130 -8.61 6.39 -3.63
C LEU A 130 -9.56 7.41 -2.98
N VAL A 131 -9.18 7.95 -1.81
CA VAL A 131 -9.97 8.98 -1.10
C VAL A 131 -10.20 10.21 -1.99
N ARG A 132 -9.18 10.67 -2.72
CA ARG A 132 -9.32 11.80 -3.66
C ARG A 132 -10.32 11.47 -4.77
N MET A 133 -10.19 10.29 -5.38
CA MET A 133 -11.10 9.83 -6.44
C MET A 133 -12.55 9.76 -5.96
N ASN A 134 -12.80 9.21 -4.78
CA ASN A 134 -14.15 9.08 -4.23
C ASN A 134 -14.73 10.45 -3.84
N ARG A 135 -13.94 11.35 -3.23
CA ARG A 135 -14.34 12.74 -2.97
C ARG A 135 -14.73 13.48 -4.24
N GLU A 136 -13.93 13.36 -5.30
CA GLU A 136 -14.24 13.97 -6.59
C GLU A 136 -15.54 13.41 -7.19
N SER A 137 -15.74 12.10 -7.10
CA SER A 137 -16.97 11.43 -7.54
C SER A 137 -18.20 11.95 -6.78
N TYR A 138 -18.11 12.10 -5.45
CA TYR A 138 -19.21 12.62 -4.62
C TYR A 138 -19.50 14.09 -4.89
N LYS A 139 -18.46 14.92 -5.01
CA LYS A 139 -18.61 16.33 -5.39
C LYS A 139 -19.34 16.49 -6.72
N LYS A 140 -19.02 15.66 -7.73
CA LYS A 140 -19.70 15.66 -9.03
C LYS A 140 -21.20 15.32 -8.94
N ARG A 141 -21.62 14.60 -7.90
CA ARG A 141 -23.01 14.19 -7.66
C ARG A 141 -23.77 15.15 -6.73
N GLY A 142 -23.11 16.22 -6.24
CA GLY A 142 -23.71 17.17 -5.30
C GLY A 142 -23.99 16.61 -3.90
N LEU A 143 -23.41 15.45 -3.54
CA LEU A 143 -23.68 14.77 -2.27
C LEU A 143 -22.90 15.43 -1.12
N SER A 144 -23.59 15.68 0.00
CA SER A 144 -23.01 16.19 1.25
C SER A 144 -22.38 15.09 2.11
N LYS A 145 -21.48 15.45 3.04
CA LYS A 145 -20.86 14.50 3.99
C LYS A 145 -21.88 13.72 4.83
N LYS A 146 -23.08 14.27 5.08
CA LYS A 146 -24.16 13.59 5.82
C LYS A 146 -24.83 12.50 4.99
N GLU A 147 -24.92 12.67 3.68
CA GLU A 147 -25.53 11.71 2.75
C GLU A 147 -24.60 10.53 2.41
N LEU A 148 -23.33 10.62 2.81
CA LEU A 148 -22.31 9.56 2.63
C LEU A 148 -22.20 8.61 3.83
N LYS A 149 -22.68 9.01 5.01
CA LYS A 149 -22.68 8.18 6.22
C LYS A 149 -23.90 7.26 6.19
N LEU A 150 -23.82 6.17 5.42
CA LEU A 150 -24.67 4.99 5.60
C LEU A 150 -24.24 4.22 6.85
#